data_AF-A0A7C7P6H0-F1
#
_entry.id   AF-A0A7C7P6H0-F1
#
_cell.length_a   1.000
_cell.length_b   1.000
_cell.length_c   1.000
_cell.angle_alpha   90.00
_cell.angle_beta   90.00
_cell.angle_gamma   90.00
#
_symmetry.space_group_name_H-M   'P 1'
#
loop_
_entity.id
_entity.type
_entity.pdbx_description
1 polymer ?
#
loop_
_entity_poly.entity_id
_entity_poly.type
_entity_poly.pdbx_seq_one_letter_code
_entity_poly.pdbx_strand_id
1 'polypeptide(L)'
;WKKIIKLFKVLIKKVTNKDFSQDPVDQLWASIGAVLNSWMNQRAKTYRSLNNIPESWGTAVNVQSMVFGNMGEDCCTGVAFTRNPSTGENNFYGEYLVNAQGEDVVAGTRTPQNLTKKESTKQGTKDLSLEEYMPSIYRELEGIFDRLERHYLDMQDIEFTVQRDKLWILQTRAGKRTTTAAVKIAIDMEKEGLIDKNEALSRINPLGLDQLLHPTLDPQKEKKVLTKGLPASPGAASGKVVFDSEDAVLSSKKGESIILVRMETSPEDIHGMHAARGILTSRGGMTSHAAVVARGMGRPCVTGAGDLVIDHDKREFRVDDFVIKNNEVITIDGGSGEVILGEIPTVMPGLSENFFQLMKWADEKRKLKIRANAETSRDVKTALDFGAEGIGLCRTEHMFFDANRILA
;
A
#
# COMPACT_ATOMS: atom_id res chain seq x y z
N TRP A 1 27.38 -19.64 24.05
CA TRP A 1 26.48 -18.64 24.65
C TRP A 1 27.09 -17.86 25.84
N LYS A 2 27.58 -18.48 26.93
CA LYS A 2 28.12 -17.75 28.12
C LYS A 2 29.15 -16.66 27.81
N LYS A 3 30.11 -16.94 26.91
CA LYS A 3 31.12 -15.96 26.46
C LYS A 3 30.50 -14.75 25.75
N ILE A 4 29.47 -14.97 24.92
CA ILE A 4 28.77 -13.92 24.17
C ILE A 4 28.00 -12.99 25.12
N ILE A 5 27.30 -13.54 26.11
CA ILE A 5 26.58 -12.74 27.12
C ILE A 5 27.54 -11.76 27.82
N LYS A 6 28.75 -12.23 28.17
CA LYS A 6 29.76 -11.36 28.81
C LYS A 6 30.15 -10.20 27.88
N LEU A 7 30.34 -10.47 26.59
CA LEU A 7 30.67 -9.43 25.60
C LEU A 7 29.53 -8.40 25.45
N PHE A 8 28.27 -8.83 25.40
CA PHE A 8 27.14 -7.91 25.35
C PHE A 8 27.01 -7.04 26.61
N LYS A 9 27.22 -7.60 27.81
CA LYS A 9 27.23 -6.81 29.05
C LYS A 9 28.34 -5.74 29.03
N VAL A 10 29.53 -6.08 28.53
CA VAL A 10 30.63 -5.13 28.35
C VAL A 10 30.26 -4.04 27.34
N LEU A 11 29.62 -4.41 26.23
CA LEU A 11 29.17 -3.45 25.22
C LEU A 11 28.12 -2.49 25.77
N ILE A 12 27.13 -2.98 26.50
CA ILE A 12 26.11 -2.15 27.16
C ILE A 12 26.76 -1.15 28.10
N LYS A 13 27.71 -1.61 28.94
CA LYS A 13 28.47 -0.72 29.83
C LYS A 13 29.26 0.33 29.06
N LYS A 14 29.91 -0.04 27.96
CA LYS A 14 30.68 0.89 27.12
C LYS A 14 29.81 1.96 26.48
N VAL A 15 28.61 1.60 26.01
CA VAL A 15 27.71 2.52 25.28
C VAL A 15 26.88 3.39 26.22
N THR A 16 26.37 2.82 27.31
CA THR A 16 25.43 3.49 28.22
C THR A 16 26.06 4.03 29.49
N ASN A 17 27.34 3.69 29.74
CA ASN A 17 28.05 3.93 30.99
C ASN A 17 27.38 3.31 32.23
N LYS A 18 26.49 2.33 32.04
CA LYS A 18 25.75 1.62 33.09
C LYS A 18 25.87 0.11 32.92
N ASP A 19 26.00 -0.62 34.03
CA ASP A 19 25.94 -2.08 34.00
C ASP A 19 24.51 -2.55 33.66
N PHE A 20 24.40 -3.68 32.96
CA PHE A 20 23.09 -4.27 32.64
C PHE A 20 22.43 -4.78 33.92
N SER A 21 21.26 -4.24 34.27
CA SER A 21 20.53 -4.61 35.50
C SER A 21 20.29 -6.12 35.55
N GLN A 22 20.51 -6.74 36.71
CA GLN A 22 20.18 -8.15 36.95
C GLN A 22 18.82 -8.31 37.65
N ASP A 23 18.21 -7.22 38.12
CA ASP A 23 16.89 -7.24 38.73
C ASP A 23 15.80 -7.24 37.64
N PRO A 24 14.97 -8.29 37.54
CA PRO A 24 13.88 -8.34 36.57
C PRO A 24 12.85 -7.21 36.76
N VAL A 25 12.65 -6.69 37.98
CA VAL A 25 11.71 -5.60 38.25
C VAL A 25 12.22 -4.29 37.67
N ASP A 26 13.52 -4.01 37.83
CA ASP A 26 14.16 -2.86 37.18
C ASP A 26 14.07 -2.95 35.66
N GLN A 27 14.32 -4.13 35.09
CA GLN A 27 14.21 -4.36 33.65
C GLN A 27 12.78 -4.11 33.16
N LEU A 28 11.77 -4.59 33.90
CA LEU A 28 10.36 -4.39 33.57
C LEU A 28 9.99 -2.90 33.55
N TRP A 29 10.33 -2.17 34.61
CA TRP A 29 10.05 -0.73 34.68
C TRP A 29 10.81 0.08 33.62
N ALA A 30 12.06 -0.29 33.34
CA ALA A 30 12.83 0.32 32.27
C ALA A 30 12.17 0.10 30.90
N SER A 31 11.69 -1.12 30.62
CA SER A 31 10.95 -1.45 29.40
C SER A 31 9.63 -0.69 29.28
N ILE A 32 8.83 -0.63 30.35
CA ILE A 32 7.59 0.16 30.39
C ILE A 32 7.88 1.64 30.07
N GLY A 33 8.87 2.22 30.74
CA GLY A 33 9.27 3.61 30.50
C GLY A 33 9.76 3.83 29.06
N ALA A 34 10.51 2.88 28.50
CA ALA A 34 10.98 2.95 27.11
C ALA A 34 9.82 2.94 26.10
N VAL A 35 8.81 2.09 26.29
CA VAL A 35 7.63 2.04 25.42
C VAL A 35 6.84 3.35 25.48
N LEU A 36 6.58 3.87 26.68
CA LEU A 36 5.86 5.13 26.84
C LEU A 36 6.61 6.31 26.21
N ASN A 37 7.93 6.38 26.39
CA ASN A 37 8.78 7.39 25.74
C ASN A 37 8.83 7.23 24.22
N SER A 38 8.73 6.01 23.70
CA SER A 38 8.73 5.75 22.26
C SER A 38 7.54 6.39 21.53
N TRP A 39 6.41 6.61 22.22
CA TRP A 39 5.27 7.34 21.69
C TRP A 39 5.64 8.76 21.22
N MET A 40 6.63 9.39 21.86
CA MET A 40 7.04 10.75 21.56
C MET A 40 8.25 10.85 20.62
N ASN A 41 8.73 9.72 20.09
CA ASN A 41 9.83 9.75 19.13
C ASN A 41 9.40 10.38 17.79
N GLN A 42 10.37 10.85 17.01
CA GLN A 42 10.11 11.57 15.76
C GLN A 42 9.38 10.69 14.73
N ARG A 43 9.71 9.40 14.68
CA ARG A 43 9.08 8.44 13.76
C ARG A 43 7.59 8.27 14.06
N ALA A 44 7.23 8.15 15.34
CA ALA A 44 5.86 8.01 15.81
C ALA A 44 5.05 9.29 15.55
N LYS A 45 5.64 10.47 15.82
CA LYS A 45 5.02 11.77 15.49
C LYS A 45 4.69 11.89 13.99
N THR A 46 5.65 11.57 13.13
CA THR A 46 5.43 11.58 11.67
C THR A 46 4.37 10.56 11.27
N TYR A 47 4.44 9.32 11.77
CA TYR A 47 3.44 8.30 11.48
C TYR A 47 2.02 8.73 11.87
N ARG A 48 1.86 9.31 13.06
CA ARG A 48 0.57 9.84 13.53
C ARG A 48 0.03 10.94 12.65
N SER A 49 0.87 11.89 12.25
CA SER A 49 0.48 12.98 11.34
C SER A 49 -0.03 12.44 10.00
N LEU A 50 0.69 11.48 9.42
CA LEU A 50 0.32 10.85 8.15
C LEU A 50 -0.97 10.01 8.23
N ASN A 51 -1.26 9.42 9.38
CA ASN A 51 -2.41 8.53 9.58
C ASN A 51 -3.55 9.19 10.39
N ASN A 52 -3.47 10.50 10.64
CA ASN A 52 -4.44 11.27 11.43
C ASN A 52 -4.74 10.66 12.82
N ILE A 53 -3.72 10.16 13.51
CA ILE A 53 -3.86 9.57 14.85
C ILE A 53 -3.59 10.66 15.91
N PRO A 54 -4.54 10.95 16.82
CA PRO A 54 -4.33 11.95 17.86
C PRO A 54 -3.16 11.60 18.79
N GLU A 55 -2.32 12.60 19.10
CA GLU A 55 -1.22 12.42 20.06
C GLU A 55 -1.73 12.07 21.47
N SER A 56 -2.89 12.61 21.84
CA SER A 56 -3.50 12.45 23.17
C SER A 56 -3.88 11.02 23.54
N TRP A 57 -3.89 10.08 22.58
CA TRP A 57 -4.24 8.69 22.85
C TRP A 57 -3.17 7.94 23.66
N GLY A 58 -1.89 8.26 23.46
CA GLY A 58 -0.79 7.51 24.07
C GLY A 58 -0.63 6.09 23.49
N THR A 59 0.15 5.26 24.19
CA THR A 59 0.31 3.84 23.90
C THR A 59 0.17 3.02 25.19
N ALA A 60 -0.44 1.85 25.10
CA ALA A 60 -0.46 0.88 26.20
C ALA A 60 0.86 0.08 26.26
N VAL A 61 1.07 -0.61 27.38
CA VAL A 61 2.16 -1.59 27.54
C VAL A 61 1.56 -2.93 27.93
N ASN A 62 1.77 -3.96 27.11
CA ASN A 62 1.32 -5.32 27.37
C ASN A 62 2.44 -6.13 28.01
N VAL A 63 2.21 -6.66 29.22
CA VAL A 63 3.14 -7.55 29.91
C VAL A 63 2.54 -8.95 29.90
N GLN A 64 3.21 -9.88 29.23
CA GLN A 64 2.70 -11.23 28.96
C GLN A 64 3.70 -12.28 29.45
N SER A 65 3.18 -13.44 29.89
CA SER A 65 4.02 -14.59 30.18
C SER A 65 4.67 -15.11 28.89
N MET A 66 5.95 -15.45 28.95
CA MET A 66 6.70 -15.93 27.78
C MET A 66 6.35 -17.38 27.46
N VAL A 67 6.20 -17.64 26.17
CA VAL A 67 6.22 -18.98 25.57
C VAL A 67 7.30 -19.02 24.49
N PHE A 68 7.84 -20.20 24.21
CA PHE A 68 9.06 -20.38 23.43
C PHE A 68 8.85 -21.34 22.26
N GLY A 69 8.91 -20.80 21.04
CA GLY A 69 8.91 -21.58 19.80
C GLY A 69 10.28 -22.17 19.43
N ASN A 70 11.31 -21.95 20.25
CA ASN A 70 12.72 -22.26 19.98
C ASN A 70 13.36 -23.24 20.99
N MET A 71 12.58 -24.18 21.54
CA MET A 71 13.08 -25.18 22.49
C MET A 71 13.43 -26.53 21.86
N GLY A 72 13.23 -26.70 20.56
CA GLY A 72 13.34 -28.00 19.88
C GLY A 72 12.52 -28.06 18.59
N GLU A 73 12.50 -29.23 17.98
CA GLU A 73 11.74 -29.52 16.74
C GLU A 73 10.23 -29.64 16.99
N ASP A 74 9.82 -29.91 18.23
CA ASP A 74 8.43 -29.92 18.73
C ASP A 74 7.89 -28.51 19.06
N CYS A 75 8.62 -27.46 18.64
CA CYS A 75 8.30 -26.07 18.89
C CYS A 75 8.36 -25.27 17.59
N CYS A 76 7.44 -24.32 17.43
CA CYS A 76 7.44 -23.40 16.31
C CYS A 76 6.76 -22.08 16.65
N THR A 77 6.87 -21.11 15.75
CA THR A 77 6.17 -19.83 15.84
C THR A 77 5.70 -19.44 14.44
N GLY A 78 4.57 -18.74 14.35
CA GLY A 78 4.03 -18.36 13.05
C GLY A 78 3.08 -17.19 13.10
N VAL A 79 2.81 -16.67 11.92
CA VAL A 79 1.84 -15.61 11.64
C VAL A 79 0.87 -16.13 10.59
N ALA A 80 -0.42 -15.96 10.83
CA ALA A 80 -1.48 -16.49 9.98
C ALA A 80 -2.61 -15.48 9.81
N PHE A 81 -3.28 -15.61 8.67
CA PHE A 81 -4.45 -14.84 8.28
C PHE A 81 -5.60 -15.82 8.02
N THR A 82 -6.80 -15.47 8.47
CA THR A 82 -7.99 -16.32 8.26
C THR A 82 -8.41 -16.37 6.79
N ARG A 83 -8.02 -15.37 5.99
CA ARG A 83 -8.19 -15.32 4.54
C ARG A 83 -6.94 -14.70 3.90
N ASN A 84 -6.74 -14.91 2.60
CA ASN A 84 -5.58 -14.34 1.91
C ASN A 84 -5.63 -12.80 1.91
N PRO A 85 -4.65 -12.09 2.52
CA PRO A 85 -4.69 -10.62 2.66
C PRO A 85 -4.44 -9.88 1.33
N SER A 86 -3.97 -10.59 0.29
CA SER A 86 -3.64 -10.03 -1.02
C SER A 86 -4.75 -10.23 -2.05
N THR A 87 -5.33 -11.44 -2.10
CA THR A 87 -6.38 -11.79 -3.07
C THR A 87 -7.78 -11.75 -2.48
N GLY A 88 -7.92 -11.96 -1.17
CA GLY A 88 -9.20 -12.13 -0.47
C GLY A 88 -9.80 -13.52 -0.59
N GLU A 89 -9.08 -14.51 -1.16
CA GLU A 89 -9.53 -15.91 -1.16
C GLU A 89 -9.81 -16.41 0.26
N ASN A 90 -10.93 -17.13 0.43
CA ASN A 90 -11.30 -17.77 1.69
C ASN A 90 -10.48 -19.06 1.88
N ASN A 91 -9.20 -18.87 2.19
CA ASN A 91 -8.28 -19.92 2.60
C ASN A 91 -7.31 -19.38 3.64
N PHE A 92 -6.95 -20.22 4.62
CA PHE A 92 -5.92 -19.87 5.59
C PHE A 92 -4.59 -19.63 4.89
N TYR A 93 -3.98 -18.50 5.23
CA TYR A 93 -2.75 -18.03 4.62
C TYR A 93 -1.77 -17.67 5.72
N GLY A 94 -0.51 -18.06 5.63
CA GLY A 94 0.44 -17.74 6.67
C GLY A 94 1.73 -18.51 6.54
N GLU A 95 2.62 -18.22 7.47
CA GLU A 95 3.97 -18.75 7.51
C GLU A 95 4.38 -19.10 8.93
N TYR A 96 5.28 -20.07 9.05
CA TYR A 96 5.81 -20.51 10.34
C TYR A 96 7.29 -20.90 10.25
N LEU A 97 7.95 -20.94 11.40
CA LEU A 97 9.32 -21.42 11.55
C LEU A 97 9.42 -22.39 12.71
N VAL A 98 10.01 -23.56 12.45
CA VAL A 98 10.36 -24.56 13.47
C VAL A 98 11.61 -24.11 14.22
N ASN A 99 11.60 -24.33 15.54
CA ASN A 99 12.67 -24.02 16.47
C ASN A 99 13.15 -22.55 16.33
N ALA A 100 12.21 -21.60 16.44
CA ALA A 100 12.42 -20.18 16.18
C ALA A 100 11.56 -19.29 17.11
N GLN A 101 11.91 -18.01 17.23
CA GLN A 101 11.04 -17.00 17.86
C GLN A 101 10.46 -16.05 16.81
N GLY A 102 9.42 -15.30 17.17
CA GLY A 102 8.73 -14.39 16.26
C GLY A 102 9.68 -13.37 15.59
N GLU A 103 10.75 -12.97 16.28
CA GLU A 103 11.81 -12.14 15.71
C GLU A 103 12.45 -12.77 14.47
N ASP A 104 12.66 -14.08 14.43
CA ASP A 104 13.26 -14.79 13.28
C ASP A 104 12.33 -14.79 12.06
N VAL A 105 11.01 -14.80 12.30
CA VAL A 105 9.99 -14.71 11.23
C VAL A 105 9.99 -13.30 10.63
N VAL A 106 10.12 -12.27 11.48
CA VAL A 106 10.10 -10.87 11.03
C VAL A 106 11.44 -10.43 10.42
N ALA A 107 12.57 -10.93 10.94
CA ALA A 107 13.90 -10.54 10.51
C ALA A 107 14.27 -11.07 9.12
N GLY A 108 13.58 -12.09 8.61
CA GLY A 108 13.81 -12.66 7.28
C GLY A 108 15.17 -13.34 7.12
N THR A 109 15.86 -13.66 8.22
CA THR A 109 17.16 -14.35 8.20
C THR A 109 17.02 -15.83 7.84
N ARG A 110 15.86 -16.41 8.13
CA ARG A 110 15.45 -17.76 7.72
C ARG A 110 14.23 -17.64 6.81
N THR A 111 14.20 -18.45 5.76
CA THR A 111 13.02 -18.57 4.89
C THR A 111 11.88 -19.25 5.66
N PRO A 112 10.74 -18.57 5.88
CA PRO A 112 9.58 -19.17 6.53
C PRO A 112 8.96 -20.28 5.68
N GLN A 113 8.30 -21.23 6.33
CA GLN A 113 7.59 -22.33 5.70
C GLN A 113 6.09 -22.01 5.63
N ASN A 114 5.38 -22.56 4.63
CA ASN A 114 3.96 -22.26 4.43
C ASN A 114 3.08 -22.92 5.51
N LEU A 115 1.98 -22.26 5.88
CA LEU A 115 1.03 -22.81 6.83
C LEU A 115 0.26 -24.03 6.27
N THR A 116 -0.15 -23.97 4.99
CA THR A 116 -1.01 -24.98 4.36
C THR A 116 -0.31 -25.68 3.19
N LYS A 117 -0.72 -26.92 2.92
CA LYS A 117 -0.19 -27.73 1.81
C LYS A 117 -0.55 -27.14 0.44
N LYS A 118 -1.73 -26.51 0.35
CA LYS A 118 -2.18 -25.85 -0.88
C LYS A 118 -1.22 -24.73 -1.28
N GLU A 119 -0.80 -23.90 -0.33
CA GLU A 119 0.14 -22.81 -0.60
C GLU A 119 1.56 -23.32 -0.86
N SER A 120 2.04 -24.35 -0.14
CA SER A 120 3.36 -24.95 -0.43
C SER A 120 3.44 -25.51 -1.84
N THR A 121 2.38 -26.23 -2.27
CA THR A 121 2.30 -26.80 -3.62
C THR A 121 2.25 -25.70 -4.69
N LYS A 122 1.50 -24.62 -4.46
CA LYS A 122 1.40 -23.48 -5.38
C LYS A 122 2.72 -22.73 -5.53
N GLN A 123 3.50 -22.62 -4.45
CA GLN A 123 4.80 -21.95 -4.45
C GLN A 123 5.96 -22.88 -4.86
N GLY A 124 5.71 -24.19 -4.97
CA GLY A 124 6.72 -25.19 -5.31
C GLY A 124 7.78 -25.37 -4.23
N THR A 125 7.45 -25.09 -2.97
CA THR A 125 8.37 -25.25 -1.83
C THR A 125 8.57 -26.73 -1.50
N LYS A 126 9.79 -27.11 -1.13
CA LYS A 126 10.13 -28.50 -0.75
C LYS A 126 9.91 -28.78 0.74
N ASP A 127 9.77 -27.72 1.54
CA ASP A 127 9.58 -27.83 2.98
C ASP A 127 8.14 -28.25 3.31
N LEU A 128 7.98 -28.92 4.45
CA LEU A 128 6.67 -29.37 4.93
C LEU A 128 5.84 -28.17 5.38
N SER A 129 4.58 -28.13 4.97
CA SER A 129 3.63 -27.17 5.53
C SER A 129 3.32 -27.48 6.99
N LEU A 130 2.81 -26.52 7.77
CA LEU A 130 2.41 -26.80 9.17
C LEU A 130 1.33 -27.88 9.25
N GLU A 131 0.41 -27.86 8.28
CA GLU A 131 -0.61 -28.89 8.05
C GLU A 131 0.00 -30.31 7.98
N GLU A 132 1.17 -30.44 7.36
CA GLU A 132 1.87 -31.73 7.20
C GLU A 132 2.83 -32.02 8.36
N TYR A 133 3.50 -31.01 8.92
CA TYR A 133 4.50 -31.15 9.96
C TYR A 133 3.90 -31.37 11.35
N MET A 134 2.83 -30.63 11.70
CA MET A 134 2.14 -30.70 13.00
C MET A 134 0.60 -30.75 12.79
N PRO A 135 0.05 -31.85 12.22
CA PRO A 135 -1.36 -31.93 11.80
C PRO A 135 -2.38 -31.82 12.94
N SER A 136 -1.99 -32.13 14.19
CA SER A 136 -2.86 -31.94 15.36
C SER A 136 -2.98 -30.46 15.73
N ILE A 137 -1.85 -29.74 15.73
CA ILE A 137 -1.81 -28.31 16.02
C ILE A 137 -2.52 -27.52 14.93
N TYR A 138 -2.29 -27.88 13.67
CA TYR A 138 -2.95 -27.22 12.55
C TYR A 138 -4.48 -27.31 12.67
N ARG A 139 -5.04 -28.50 12.97
CA ARG A 139 -6.49 -28.65 13.20
C ARG A 139 -7.02 -27.82 14.38
N GLU A 140 -6.23 -27.67 15.45
CA GLU A 140 -6.60 -26.78 16.56
C GLU A 140 -6.62 -25.31 16.12
N LEU A 141 -5.62 -24.88 15.32
CA LEU A 141 -5.55 -23.55 14.74
C LEU A 141 -6.75 -23.25 13.83
N GLU A 142 -7.14 -24.18 12.96
CA GLU A 142 -8.31 -24.00 12.08
C GLU A 142 -9.59 -23.69 12.90
N GLY A 143 -9.82 -24.45 13.97
CA GLY A 143 -10.96 -24.19 14.86
C GLY A 143 -10.88 -22.84 15.58
N ILE A 144 -9.67 -22.35 15.88
CA ILE A 144 -9.48 -21.01 16.46
C ILE A 144 -9.72 -19.92 15.41
N PHE A 145 -9.23 -20.09 14.20
CA PHE A 145 -9.42 -19.15 13.08
C PHE A 145 -10.90 -18.91 12.80
N ASP A 146 -11.68 -19.99 12.69
CA ASP A 146 -13.13 -19.90 12.48
C ASP A 146 -13.84 -19.16 13.63
N ARG A 147 -13.43 -19.43 14.87
CA ARG A 147 -14.01 -18.78 16.05
C ARG A 147 -13.70 -17.29 16.09
N LEU A 148 -12.46 -16.91 15.78
CA LEU A 148 -12.03 -15.52 15.79
C LEU A 148 -12.71 -14.73 14.66
N GLU A 149 -12.76 -15.28 13.45
CA GLU A 149 -13.43 -14.62 12.31
C GLU A 149 -14.94 -14.45 12.57
N ARG A 150 -15.61 -15.46 13.15
CA ARG A 150 -17.04 -15.34 13.54
C ARG A 150 -17.27 -14.39 14.72
N HIS A 151 -16.31 -14.26 15.62
CA HIS A 151 -16.46 -13.38 16.79
C HIS A 151 -16.27 -11.91 16.42
N TYR A 152 -15.20 -11.61 15.68
CA TYR A 152 -14.88 -10.24 15.23
C TYR A 152 -15.62 -9.86 13.94
N LEU A 153 -16.30 -10.83 13.32
CA LEU A 153 -17.00 -10.71 12.06
C LEU A 153 -16.10 -10.23 10.92
N ASP A 154 -14.78 -10.37 10.98
CA ASP A 154 -13.81 -9.86 10.01
C ASP A 154 -12.57 -10.73 9.91
N MET A 155 -11.83 -10.62 8.80
CA MET A 155 -10.59 -11.36 8.58
C MET A 155 -9.56 -11.00 9.65
N GLN A 156 -8.96 -12.01 10.28
CA GLN A 156 -8.01 -11.84 11.38
C GLN A 156 -6.57 -12.13 10.95
N ASP A 157 -5.65 -11.32 11.45
CA ASP A 157 -4.20 -11.51 11.48
C ASP A 157 -3.80 -11.97 12.88
N ILE A 158 -3.20 -13.16 12.96
CA ILE A 158 -3.02 -13.95 14.17
C ILE A 158 -1.56 -14.35 14.32
N GLU A 159 -1.00 -14.10 15.50
CA GLU A 159 0.33 -14.58 15.87
C GLU A 159 0.19 -15.72 16.87
N PHE A 160 0.94 -16.81 16.64
CA PHE A 160 0.89 -18.00 17.49
C PHE A 160 2.27 -18.59 17.75
N THR A 161 2.37 -19.36 18.83
CA THR A 161 3.56 -20.14 19.18
C THR A 161 3.15 -21.51 19.65
N VAL A 162 3.89 -22.52 19.21
CA VAL A 162 3.81 -23.89 19.69
C VAL A 162 5.02 -24.14 20.57
N GLN A 163 4.79 -24.48 21.82
CA GLN A 163 5.84 -24.86 22.77
C GLN A 163 5.57 -26.28 23.23
N ARG A 164 6.38 -27.24 22.76
CA ARG A 164 6.28 -28.67 23.09
C ARG A 164 4.88 -29.22 22.82
N ASP A 165 4.46 -29.16 21.56
CA ASP A 165 3.14 -29.59 21.08
C ASP A 165 1.95 -28.90 21.77
N LYS A 166 2.17 -27.74 22.42
CA LYS A 166 1.09 -26.93 22.99
C LYS A 166 0.98 -25.61 22.24
N LEU A 167 -0.19 -25.37 21.66
CA LEU A 167 -0.52 -24.14 20.95
C LEU A 167 -0.85 -22.99 21.91
N TRP A 168 -0.34 -21.81 21.59
CA TRP A 168 -0.63 -20.54 22.26
C TRP A 168 -0.91 -19.46 21.21
N ILE A 169 -2.02 -18.75 21.37
CA ILE A 169 -2.33 -17.55 20.58
C ILE A 169 -1.81 -16.33 21.33
N LEU A 170 -0.96 -15.55 20.67
CA LEU A 170 -0.28 -14.41 21.27
C LEU A 170 -0.99 -13.09 20.93
N GLN A 171 -1.46 -12.97 19.70
CA GLN A 171 -2.12 -11.77 19.20
C GLN A 171 -3.18 -12.14 18.17
N THR A 172 -4.26 -11.38 18.14
CA THR A 172 -5.21 -11.32 17.02
C THR A 172 -5.59 -9.87 16.78
N ARG A 173 -5.79 -9.50 15.52
CA ARG A 173 -6.30 -8.19 15.12
C ARG A 173 -6.98 -8.28 13.76
N ALA A 174 -7.77 -7.28 13.42
CA ALA A 174 -8.26 -7.13 12.04
C ALA A 174 -7.07 -7.08 11.08
N GLY A 175 -7.01 -8.02 10.13
CA GLY A 175 -5.87 -8.16 9.25
C GLY A 175 -5.81 -7.04 8.23
N LYS A 176 -4.62 -6.44 8.06
CA LYS A 176 -4.37 -5.51 6.96
C LYS A 176 -4.43 -6.27 5.63
N ARG A 177 -4.99 -5.64 4.61
CA ARG A 177 -5.30 -6.29 3.33
C ARG A 177 -5.31 -5.30 2.19
N THR A 178 -5.17 -5.78 0.96
CA THR A 178 -5.31 -4.96 -0.25
C THR A 178 -6.76 -4.54 -0.45
N THR A 179 -7.01 -3.49 -1.25
CA THR A 179 -8.39 -3.11 -1.60
C THR A 179 -9.11 -4.26 -2.29
N THR A 180 -8.45 -4.98 -3.20
CA THR A 180 -9.01 -6.17 -3.88
C THR A 180 -9.45 -7.23 -2.86
N ALA A 181 -8.59 -7.55 -1.90
CA ALA A 181 -8.92 -8.49 -0.84
C ALA A 181 -10.05 -7.98 0.06
N ALA A 182 -10.05 -6.69 0.43
CA ALA A 182 -11.11 -6.09 1.24
C ALA A 182 -12.49 -6.22 0.57
N VAL A 183 -12.57 -5.88 -0.72
CA VAL A 183 -13.81 -6.02 -1.51
C VAL A 183 -14.25 -7.48 -1.55
N LYS A 184 -13.36 -8.41 -1.92
CA LYS A 184 -13.70 -9.83 -1.99
C LYS A 184 -14.16 -10.39 -0.65
N ILE A 185 -13.43 -10.12 0.43
CA ILE A 185 -13.76 -10.60 1.78
C ILE A 185 -15.12 -10.05 2.23
N ALA A 186 -15.40 -8.77 2.01
CA ALA A 186 -16.68 -8.18 2.38
C ALA A 186 -17.86 -8.82 1.61
N ILE A 187 -17.71 -9.07 0.31
CA ILE A 187 -18.71 -9.78 -0.49
C ILE A 187 -18.90 -11.22 0.02
N ASP A 188 -17.81 -11.95 0.25
CA ASP A 188 -17.88 -13.34 0.68
C ASP A 188 -18.51 -13.47 2.08
N MET A 189 -18.15 -12.60 3.03
CA MET A 189 -18.74 -12.57 4.37
C MET A 189 -20.25 -12.25 4.37
N GLU A 190 -20.71 -11.39 3.46
CA GLU A 190 -22.15 -11.12 3.30
C GLU A 190 -22.88 -12.35 2.74
N LYS A 191 -22.30 -13.02 1.73
CA LYS A 191 -22.84 -14.27 1.17
C LYS A 191 -22.87 -15.41 2.19
N GLU A 192 -21.89 -15.46 3.08
CA GLU A 192 -21.80 -16.40 4.20
C GLU A 192 -22.78 -16.04 5.35
N GLY A 193 -23.44 -14.87 5.29
CA GLY A 193 -24.36 -14.39 6.31
C GLY A 193 -23.68 -13.93 7.61
N LEU A 194 -22.37 -13.66 7.58
CA LEU A 194 -21.62 -13.15 8.73
C LEU A 194 -21.87 -11.65 8.96
N ILE A 195 -22.00 -10.89 7.87
CA ILE A 195 -22.26 -9.45 7.91
C ILE A 195 -23.40 -9.09 6.96
N ASP A 196 -24.02 -7.92 7.17
CA ASP A 196 -25.00 -7.38 6.23
C ASP A 196 -24.31 -6.49 5.17
N LYS A 197 -25.08 -6.07 4.15
CA LYS A 197 -24.57 -5.16 3.11
C LYS A 197 -24.08 -3.81 3.65
N ASN A 198 -24.65 -3.29 4.74
CA ASN A 198 -24.25 -1.99 5.28
C ASN A 198 -22.87 -2.08 5.93
N GLU A 199 -22.66 -3.14 6.71
CA GLU A 199 -21.39 -3.46 7.36
C GLU A 199 -20.31 -3.79 6.32
N ALA A 200 -20.67 -4.50 5.24
CA ALA A 200 -19.77 -4.73 4.12
C ALA A 200 -19.29 -3.42 3.49
N LEU A 201 -20.20 -2.46 3.26
CA LEU A 201 -19.87 -1.15 2.69
C LEU A 201 -19.01 -0.30 3.64
N SER A 202 -19.30 -0.28 4.95
CA SER A 202 -18.56 0.55 5.92
C SER A 202 -17.11 0.11 6.14
N ARG A 203 -16.78 -1.13 5.79
CA ARG A 203 -15.42 -1.69 5.92
C ARG A 203 -14.49 -1.37 4.76
N ILE A 204 -15.05 -0.90 3.65
CA ILE A 204 -14.25 -0.54 2.48
C ILE A 204 -13.79 0.90 2.63
N ASN A 205 -12.47 1.10 2.65
CA ASN A 205 -11.90 2.44 2.56
C ASN A 205 -12.14 3.00 1.14
N PRO A 206 -12.94 4.09 0.98
CA PRO A 206 -13.25 4.63 -0.34
C PRO A 206 -12.01 5.10 -1.10
N LEU A 207 -11.00 5.64 -0.39
CA LEU A 207 -9.75 6.08 -1.02
C LEU A 207 -8.95 4.91 -1.62
N GLY A 208 -9.14 3.69 -1.09
CA GLY A 208 -8.51 2.50 -1.62
C GLY A 208 -9.11 2.02 -2.94
N LEU A 209 -10.38 2.34 -3.22
CA LEU A 209 -11.08 1.93 -4.46
C LEU A 209 -10.48 2.59 -5.69
N ASP A 210 -9.92 3.78 -5.53
CA ASP A 210 -9.21 4.52 -6.58
C ASP A 210 -8.10 3.68 -7.21
N GLN A 211 -7.39 2.89 -6.39
CA GLN A 211 -6.32 1.99 -6.86
C GLN A 211 -6.81 0.90 -7.82
N LEU A 212 -8.09 0.54 -7.79
CA LEU A 212 -8.66 -0.46 -8.70
C LEU A 212 -9.02 0.12 -10.07
N LEU A 213 -9.09 1.45 -10.19
CA LEU A 213 -9.51 2.16 -11.40
C LEU A 213 -8.34 2.55 -12.30
N HIS A 214 -7.12 2.56 -11.77
CA HIS A 214 -5.93 3.03 -12.48
C HIS A 214 -4.92 1.90 -12.74
N PRO A 215 -4.17 1.95 -13.85
CA PRO A 215 -3.05 1.04 -14.08
C PRO A 215 -2.07 1.08 -12.91
N THR A 216 -1.60 -0.07 -12.44
CA THR A 216 -0.58 -0.18 -11.38
C THR A 216 0.71 -0.76 -11.94
N LEU A 217 1.84 -0.48 -11.29
CA LEU A 217 3.13 -1.07 -11.66
C LEU A 217 3.12 -2.59 -11.46
N ASP A 218 3.77 -3.32 -12.36
CA ASP A 218 4.04 -4.75 -12.18
C ASP A 218 4.91 -4.97 -10.91
N PRO A 219 4.39 -5.67 -9.88
CA PRO A 219 5.10 -5.87 -8.63
C PRO A 219 6.31 -6.81 -8.74
N GLN A 220 6.45 -7.58 -9.84
CA GLN A 220 7.58 -8.50 -10.03
C GLN A 220 8.83 -7.83 -10.57
N LYS A 221 8.75 -6.56 -11.00
CA LYS A 221 9.90 -5.82 -11.52
C LYS A 221 10.59 -5.04 -10.42
N GLU A 222 11.92 -5.19 -10.36
CA GLU A 222 12.77 -4.40 -9.49
C GLU A 222 12.67 -2.92 -9.88
N LYS A 223 12.49 -2.06 -8.87
CA LYS A 223 12.27 -0.63 -9.04
C LYS A 223 13.50 0.13 -8.58
N LYS A 224 14.06 0.96 -9.45
CA LYS A 224 15.09 1.93 -9.07
C LYS A 224 14.46 3.30 -8.87
N VAL A 225 13.99 3.55 -7.65
CA VAL A 225 13.35 4.82 -7.28
C VAL A 225 14.40 5.93 -7.30
N LEU A 226 14.14 6.99 -8.06
CA LEU A 226 14.95 8.20 -8.15
C LEU A 226 14.63 9.15 -6.99
N THR A 227 13.36 9.47 -6.80
CA THR A 227 12.86 10.35 -5.72
C THR A 227 11.40 10.05 -5.43
N LYS A 228 10.84 10.75 -4.43
CA LYS A 228 9.44 10.67 -4.03
C LYS A 228 8.85 12.06 -3.89
N GLY A 229 7.74 12.29 -4.57
CA GLY A 229 6.89 13.48 -4.40
C GLY A 229 5.59 13.16 -3.67
N LEU A 230 4.62 14.06 -3.80
CA LEU A 230 3.27 13.89 -3.30
C LEU A 230 2.43 13.09 -4.31
N PRO A 231 1.65 12.09 -3.86
CA PRO A 231 0.79 11.26 -4.70
C PRO A 231 -0.47 12.03 -5.12
N ALA A 232 -0.34 12.93 -6.10
CA ALA A 232 -1.35 13.93 -6.44
C ALA A 232 -2.55 13.35 -7.20
N SER A 233 -2.31 12.38 -8.08
CA SER A 233 -3.34 11.67 -8.84
C SER A 233 -2.90 10.23 -9.05
N PRO A 234 -3.73 9.24 -8.69
CA PRO A 234 -3.39 7.81 -8.67
C PRO A 234 -3.01 7.25 -10.04
N GLY A 235 -2.40 6.05 -10.00
CA GLY A 235 -2.05 5.25 -11.16
C GLY A 235 -0.57 5.32 -11.52
N ALA A 236 -0.18 4.47 -12.46
CA ALA A 236 1.17 4.34 -12.94
C ALA A 236 1.27 4.68 -14.43
N ALA A 237 2.33 5.38 -14.81
CA ALA A 237 2.62 5.71 -16.20
C ALA A 237 4.12 5.66 -16.47
N SER A 238 4.50 4.98 -17.55
CA SER A 238 5.85 5.02 -18.12
C SER A 238 5.83 5.82 -19.42
N GLY A 239 6.89 6.58 -19.66
CA GLY A 239 7.03 7.35 -20.87
C GLY A 239 8.32 8.15 -20.96
N LYS A 240 8.58 8.66 -22.15
CA LYS A 240 9.67 9.58 -22.44
C LYS A 240 9.44 10.91 -21.74
N VAL A 241 10.48 11.44 -21.10
CA VAL A 241 10.44 12.75 -20.45
C VAL A 241 10.41 13.85 -21.50
N VAL A 242 9.49 14.80 -21.33
CA VAL A 242 9.50 16.08 -22.06
C VAL A 242 9.28 17.22 -21.08
N PHE A 243 9.85 18.39 -21.37
CA PHE A 243 9.84 19.56 -20.49
C PHE A 243 8.86 20.66 -20.91
N ASP A 244 8.32 20.54 -22.13
CA ASP A 244 7.46 21.54 -22.77
C ASP A 244 6.13 20.92 -23.22
N SER A 245 5.05 21.68 -23.07
CA SER A 245 3.67 21.27 -23.41
C SER A 245 3.52 20.94 -24.90
N GLU A 246 4.14 21.74 -25.76
CA GLU A 246 4.11 21.58 -27.23
C GLU A 246 4.81 20.28 -27.66
N ASP A 247 5.97 19.98 -27.08
CA ASP A 247 6.72 18.75 -27.33
C ASP A 247 5.92 17.51 -26.89
N ALA A 248 5.16 17.61 -25.79
CA ALA A 248 4.26 16.55 -25.34
C ALA A 248 3.15 16.28 -26.37
N VAL A 249 2.53 17.32 -26.93
CA VAL A 249 1.48 17.19 -27.96
C VAL A 249 2.04 16.59 -29.26
N LEU A 250 3.19 17.09 -29.73
CA LEU A 250 3.82 16.61 -30.96
C LEU A 250 4.25 15.14 -30.84
N SER A 251 4.81 14.75 -29.71
CA SER A 251 5.29 13.38 -29.49
C SER A 251 4.12 12.41 -29.27
N SER A 252 3.06 12.84 -28.58
CA SER A 252 1.83 12.07 -28.43
C SER A 252 1.13 11.81 -29.78
N LYS A 253 1.11 12.79 -30.70
CA LYS A 253 0.61 12.61 -32.07
C LYS A 253 1.39 11.57 -32.88
N LYS A 254 2.65 11.32 -32.53
CA LYS A 254 3.48 10.24 -33.12
C LYS A 254 3.25 8.88 -32.46
N GLY A 255 2.35 8.79 -31.48
CA GLY A 255 2.04 7.56 -30.74
C GLY A 255 3.00 7.27 -29.58
N GLU A 256 3.85 8.23 -29.19
CA GLU A 256 4.79 8.04 -28.09
C GLU A 256 4.12 8.23 -26.73
N SER A 257 4.50 7.41 -25.74
CA SER A 257 4.08 7.61 -24.34
C SER A 257 5.01 8.60 -23.67
N ILE A 258 4.45 9.68 -23.12
CA ILE A 258 5.19 10.85 -22.64
C ILE A 258 4.91 11.12 -21.16
N ILE A 259 5.93 11.50 -20.40
CA ILE A 259 5.80 12.08 -19.06
C ILE A 259 6.17 13.56 -19.14
N LEU A 260 5.21 14.43 -18.86
CA LEU A 260 5.43 15.88 -18.84
C LEU A 260 6.06 16.27 -17.50
N VAL A 261 7.28 16.81 -17.55
CA VAL A 261 8.05 17.24 -16.38
C VAL A 261 8.11 18.77 -16.37
N ARG A 262 7.62 19.40 -15.30
CA ARG A 262 7.59 20.86 -15.14
C ARG A 262 8.02 21.28 -13.75
N MET A 263 8.51 22.51 -13.56
CA MET A 263 8.64 23.04 -12.20
C MET A 263 7.28 23.17 -11.53
N GLU A 264 6.36 23.82 -12.24
CA GLU A 264 4.93 23.94 -11.94
C GLU A 264 4.18 24.02 -13.28
N THR A 265 2.91 23.61 -13.30
CA THR A 265 2.07 23.74 -14.51
C THR A 265 1.20 24.98 -14.43
N SER A 266 0.93 25.62 -15.57
CA SER A 266 -0.05 26.70 -15.71
C SER A 266 -1.22 26.28 -16.63
N PRO A 267 -2.29 27.09 -16.75
CA PRO A 267 -3.37 26.82 -17.71
C PRO A 267 -2.89 26.68 -19.18
N GLU A 268 -1.75 27.26 -19.54
CA GLU A 268 -1.15 27.15 -20.88
C GLU A 268 -0.65 25.72 -21.16
N ASP A 269 -0.34 24.96 -20.11
CA ASP A 269 0.19 23.59 -20.20
C ASP A 269 -0.92 22.53 -20.42
N ILE A 270 -2.22 22.91 -20.42
CA ILE A 270 -3.35 21.96 -20.45
C ILE A 270 -3.27 20.98 -21.63
N HIS A 271 -2.88 21.45 -22.82
CA HIS A 271 -2.77 20.58 -24.00
C HIS A 271 -1.68 19.52 -23.84
N GLY A 272 -0.52 19.90 -23.32
CA GLY A 272 0.57 18.98 -23.02
C GLY A 272 0.22 18.01 -21.90
N MET A 273 -0.46 18.49 -20.85
CA MET A 273 -0.97 17.64 -19.77
C MET A 273 -1.97 16.59 -20.29
N HIS A 274 -2.87 16.99 -21.19
CA HIS A 274 -3.79 16.09 -21.87
C HIS A 274 -3.09 15.20 -22.92
N ALA A 275 -1.91 15.55 -23.41
CA ALA A 275 -1.14 14.69 -24.31
C ALA A 275 -0.31 13.64 -23.52
N ALA A 276 0.24 13.99 -22.36
CA ALA A 276 1.19 13.20 -21.60
C ALA A 276 0.56 12.11 -20.72
N ARG A 277 1.03 10.86 -20.81
CA ARG A 277 0.56 9.71 -20.01
C ARG A 277 0.64 9.94 -18.50
N GLY A 278 1.53 10.79 -18.04
CA GLY A 278 1.66 11.18 -16.64
C GLY A 278 2.32 12.55 -16.49
N ILE A 279 2.16 13.17 -15.33
CA ILE A 279 2.65 14.52 -15.04
C ILE A 279 3.52 14.48 -13.78
N LEU A 280 4.71 15.07 -13.87
CA LEU A 280 5.65 15.19 -12.75
C LEU A 280 5.99 16.66 -12.53
N THR A 281 5.86 17.13 -11.30
CA THR A 281 6.31 18.49 -10.94
C THR A 281 7.26 18.53 -9.76
N SER A 282 8.27 19.41 -9.82
CA SER A 282 9.18 19.62 -8.68
C SER A 282 8.56 20.48 -7.58
N ARG A 283 7.60 21.34 -7.93
CA ARG A 283 6.82 22.18 -6.99
C ARG A 283 5.32 21.91 -7.10
N GLY A 284 4.58 22.35 -6.10
CA GLY A 284 3.12 22.22 -6.04
C GLY A 284 2.66 21.17 -5.03
N GLY A 285 1.60 21.49 -4.31
CA GLY A 285 0.95 20.58 -3.37
C GLY A 285 -0.17 19.74 -4.01
N MET A 286 -0.88 18.99 -3.18
CA MET A 286 -2.03 18.15 -3.55
C MET A 286 -3.21 18.93 -4.18
N THR A 287 -3.24 20.26 -4.03
CA THR A 287 -4.26 21.16 -4.59
C THR A 287 -3.69 22.09 -5.67
N SER A 288 -2.47 21.84 -6.13
CA SER A 288 -1.86 22.60 -7.23
C SER A 288 -2.60 22.42 -8.54
N HIS A 289 -2.37 23.31 -9.50
CA HIS A 289 -2.94 23.21 -10.85
C HIS A 289 -2.70 21.82 -11.45
N ALA A 290 -1.46 21.31 -11.38
CA ALA A 290 -1.07 19.98 -11.84
C ALA A 290 -1.94 18.88 -11.21
N ALA A 291 -2.06 18.90 -9.87
CA ALA A 291 -2.81 17.89 -9.12
C ALA A 291 -4.30 17.89 -9.47
N VAL A 292 -4.92 19.07 -9.55
CA VAL A 292 -6.37 19.21 -9.80
C VAL A 292 -6.71 18.79 -11.23
N VAL A 293 -5.93 19.24 -12.21
CA VAL A 293 -6.17 18.94 -13.62
C VAL A 293 -5.87 17.48 -13.93
N ALA A 294 -4.75 16.94 -13.45
CA ALA A 294 -4.39 15.54 -13.67
C ALA A 294 -5.43 14.57 -13.09
N ARG A 295 -5.95 14.86 -11.90
CA ARG A 295 -7.02 14.09 -11.27
C ARG A 295 -8.32 14.16 -12.07
N GLY A 296 -8.68 15.34 -12.57
CA GLY A 296 -9.84 15.50 -13.45
C GLY A 296 -9.72 14.71 -14.76
N MET A 297 -8.49 14.55 -15.27
CA MET A 297 -8.19 13.78 -16.47
C MET A 297 -7.90 12.29 -16.21
N GLY A 298 -7.92 11.84 -14.95
CA GLY A 298 -7.57 10.47 -14.56
C GLY A 298 -6.14 10.06 -14.89
N ARG A 299 -5.19 11.02 -14.92
CA ARG A 299 -3.79 10.76 -15.26
C ARG A 299 -2.92 10.65 -14.01
N PRO A 300 -1.99 9.69 -13.96
CA PRO A 300 -0.97 9.62 -12.91
C PRO A 300 -0.24 10.95 -12.74
N CYS A 301 -0.18 11.44 -11.50
CA CYS A 301 0.52 12.67 -11.21
C CYS A 301 1.26 12.61 -9.89
N VAL A 302 2.54 13.00 -9.93
CA VAL A 302 3.39 13.21 -8.77
C VAL A 302 3.76 14.69 -8.74
N THR A 303 3.40 15.38 -7.67
CA THR A 303 3.71 16.82 -7.52
C THR A 303 4.64 17.08 -6.35
N GLY A 304 5.39 18.18 -6.39
CA GLY A 304 6.22 18.57 -5.25
C GLY A 304 7.35 17.57 -4.95
N ALA A 305 7.89 16.92 -5.97
CA ALA A 305 9.12 16.13 -5.87
C ALA A 305 10.31 17.09 -5.77
N GLY A 306 10.50 17.67 -4.58
CA GLY A 306 11.40 18.79 -4.34
C GLY A 306 12.89 18.50 -4.57
N ASP A 307 13.28 17.23 -4.62
CA ASP A 307 14.66 16.82 -4.93
C ASP A 307 14.99 16.97 -6.43
N LEU A 308 13.98 17.17 -7.29
CA LEU A 308 14.16 17.41 -8.72
C LEU A 308 14.69 18.82 -8.98
N VAL A 309 15.90 18.91 -9.50
CA VAL A 309 16.44 20.14 -10.07
C VAL A 309 16.25 20.09 -11.58
N ILE A 310 15.29 20.86 -12.09
CA ILE A 310 14.94 20.92 -13.52
C ILE A 310 15.70 22.07 -14.19
N ASP A 311 16.45 21.75 -15.24
CA ASP A 311 17.15 22.71 -16.11
C ASP A 311 16.45 22.75 -17.48
N HIS A 312 15.63 23.78 -17.70
CA HIS A 312 14.85 23.92 -18.93
C HIS A 312 15.75 24.19 -20.15
N ASP A 313 16.84 24.94 -19.99
CA ASP A 313 17.74 25.28 -21.11
C ASP A 313 18.46 24.04 -21.64
N LYS A 314 18.88 23.15 -20.73
CA LYS A 314 19.51 21.87 -21.08
C LYS A 314 18.50 20.75 -21.36
N ARG A 315 17.22 20.97 -21.06
CA ARG A 315 16.15 19.96 -21.14
C ARG A 315 16.54 18.67 -20.42
N GLU A 316 16.92 18.81 -19.16
CA GLU A 316 17.26 17.71 -18.27
C GLU A 316 16.76 17.99 -16.84
N PHE A 317 16.54 16.94 -16.05
CA PHE A 317 16.40 17.08 -14.61
C PHE A 317 17.44 16.24 -13.88
N ARG A 318 17.79 16.66 -12.67
CA ARG A 318 18.78 16.01 -11.82
C ARG A 318 18.15 15.62 -10.50
N VAL A 319 18.49 14.43 -10.03
CA VAL A 319 18.15 13.90 -8.70
C VAL A 319 19.36 13.12 -8.21
N ASP A 320 19.96 13.55 -7.11
CA ASP A 320 21.21 13.00 -6.60
C ASP A 320 22.28 12.90 -7.71
N ASP A 321 22.75 11.68 -8.00
CA ASP A 321 23.75 11.37 -9.02
C ASP A 321 23.15 11.10 -10.41
N PHE A 322 21.82 11.11 -10.55
CA PHE A 322 21.12 10.81 -11.80
C PHE A 322 20.83 12.09 -12.59
N VAL A 323 21.14 12.05 -13.88
CA VAL A 323 20.79 13.09 -14.86
C VAL A 323 19.90 12.45 -15.90
N ILE A 324 18.64 12.87 -15.97
CA ILE A 324 17.65 12.37 -16.93
C ILE A 324 17.41 13.43 -17.97
N LYS A 325 17.71 13.09 -19.23
CA LYS A 325 17.58 14.00 -20.37
C LYS A 325 16.23 13.88 -21.06
N ASN A 326 15.94 14.86 -21.90
CA ASN A 326 14.79 14.82 -22.79
C ASN A 326 14.75 13.51 -23.59
N ASN A 327 13.57 12.94 -23.74
CA ASN A 327 13.29 11.65 -24.37
C ASN A 327 13.79 10.39 -23.65
N GLU A 328 14.45 10.51 -22.49
CA GLU A 328 14.73 9.33 -21.66
C GLU A 328 13.47 8.84 -20.98
N VAL A 329 13.38 7.52 -20.74
CA VAL A 329 12.17 6.90 -20.20
C VAL A 329 12.24 6.86 -18.68
N ILE A 330 11.17 7.35 -18.06
CA ILE A 330 10.92 7.19 -16.63
C ILE A 330 9.55 6.58 -16.41
N THR A 331 9.33 6.15 -15.18
CA THR A 331 8.03 5.71 -14.71
C THR A 331 7.64 6.51 -13.47
N ILE A 332 6.39 6.94 -13.40
CA ILE A 332 5.82 7.56 -12.19
C ILE A 332 4.69 6.69 -11.66
N ASP A 333 4.59 6.63 -10.34
CA ASP A 333 3.45 6.06 -9.61
C ASP A 333 2.81 7.18 -8.77
N GLY A 334 1.72 7.72 -9.28
CA GLY A 334 0.97 8.77 -8.63
C GLY A 334 0.13 8.30 -7.44
N GLY A 335 0.05 6.98 -7.17
CA GLY A 335 -0.54 6.43 -5.95
C GLY A 335 0.44 6.43 -4.77
N SER A 336 1.71 6.10 -5.01
CA SER A 336 2.76 6.10 -3.99
C SER A 336 3.56 7.40 -3.93
N GLY A 337 3.56 8.19 -5.01
CA GLY A 337 4.39 9.37 -5.19
C GLY A 337 5.79 9.06 -5.72
N GLU A 338 6.08 7.83 -6.12
CA GLU A 338 7.42 7.40 -6.54
C GLU A 338 7.73 7.82 -7.99
N VAL A 339 8.96 8.28 -8.21
CA VAL A 339 9.56 8.52 -9.54
C VAL A 339 10.66 7.49 -9.74
N ILE A 340 10.60 6.75 -10.84
CA ILE A 340 11.38 5.52 -11.03
C ILE A 340 12.13 5.59 -12.36
N LEU A 341 13.38 5.14 -12.35
CA LEU A 341 14.23 5.10 -13.55
C LEU A 341 13.76 3.99 -14.51
N GLY A 342 13.64 4.33 -15.80
CA GLY A 342 13.32 3.38 -16.85
C GLY A 342 11.83 3.07 -16.99
N GLU A 343 11.54 2.12 -17.87
CA GLU A 343 10.18 1.63 -18.13
C GLU A 343 9.84 0.49 -17.17
N ILE A 344 8.67 0.59 -16.54
CA ILE A 344 8.08 -0.51 -15.77
C ILE A 344 6.72 -0.83 -16.38
N PRO A 345 6.48 -2.10 -16.77
CA PRO A 345 5.19 -2.52 -17.27
C PRO A 345 4.07 -2.15 -16.31
N THR A 346 2.99 -1.62 -16.86
CA THR A 346 1.76 -1.37 -16.09
C THR A 346 0.77 -2.49 -16.36
N VAL A 347 0.06 -2.88 -15.31
CA VAL A 347 -1.04 -3.85 -15.38
C VAL A 347 -2.30 -3.06 -15.10
N MET A 348 -3.28 -3.13 -16.00
CA MET A 348 -4.61 -2.61 -15.72
C MET A 348 -5.31 -3.60 -14.79
N PRO A 349 -5.66 -3.24 -13.55
CA PRO A 349 -6.44 -4.11 -12.70
C PRO A 349 -7.80 -4.35 -13.39
N GLY A 350 -8.18 -5.60 -13.58
CA GLY A 350 -9.53 -5.92 -14.03
C GLY A 350 -10.52 -5.56 -12.93
N LEU A 351 -11.56 -4.79 -13.25
CA LEU A 351 -12.67 -4.58 -12.32
C LEU A 351 -13.40 -5.91 -12.14
N SER A 352 -13.24 -6.51 -10.96
CA SER A 352 -13.85 -7.79 -10.64
C SER A 352 -15.37 -7.69 -10.54
N GLU A 353 -16.07 -8.80 -10.72
CA GLU A 353 -17.52 -8.87 -10.46
C GLU A 353 -17.87 -8.42 -9.03
N ASN A 354 -16.99 -8.69 -8.07
CA ASN A 354 -17.15 -8.25 -6.68
C ASN A 354 -17.15 -6.72 -6.54
N PHE A 355 -16.39 -6.00 -7.36
CA PHE A 355 -16.40 -4.53 -7.36
C PHE A 355 -17.77 -4.01 -7.81
N PHE A 356 -18.31 -4.52 -8.92
CA PHE A 356 -19.62 -4.11 -9.41
C PHE A 356 -20.75 -4.49 -8.44
N GLN A 357 -20.66 -5.65 -7.80
CA GLN A 357 -21.58 -6.06 -6.74
C GLN A 357 -21.58 -5.05 -5.58
N LEU A 358 -20.39 -4.64 -5.12
CA LEU A 358 -20.24 -3.64 -4.06
C LEU A 358 -20.81 -2.28 -4.48
N MET A 359 -20.53 -1.82 -5.70
CA MET A 359 -21.08 -0.56 -6.22
C MET A 359 -22.60 -0.58 -6.29
N LYS A 360 -23.20 -1.71 -6.69
CA LYS A 360 -24.66 -1.88 -6.66
C LYS A 360 -25.22 -1.72 -5.24
N TRP A 361 -24.57 -2.29 -4.24
CA TRP A 361 -24.99 -2.11 -2.85
C TRP A 361 -24.85 -0.65 -2.39
N ALA A 362 -23.79 0.03 -2.83
CA ALA A 362 -23.61 1.45 -2.55
C ALA A 362 -24.72 2.29 -3.20
N ASP A 363 -25.09 2.00 -4.45
CA ASP A 363 -26.19 2.64 -5.18
C ASP A 363 -27.56 2.40 -4.52
N GLU A 364 -27.82 1.18 -4.02
CA GLU A 364 -29.05 0.84 -3.29
C GLU A 364 -29.21 1.66 -1.99
N LYS A 365 -28.09 2.08 -1.37
CA LYS A 365 -28.08 2.71 -0.03
C LYS A 365 -27.91 4.21 -0.07
N ARG A 366 -27.22 4.75 -1.08
CA ARG A 366 -26.93 6.18 -1.14
C ARG A 366 -28.21 7.00 -1.37
N LYS A 367 -28.24 8.18 -0.76
CA LYS A 367 -29.29 9.18 -0.98
C LYS A 367 -28.88 10.23 -2.01
N LEU A 368 -27.58 10.54 -2.07
CA LEU A 368 -27.04 11.52 -3.00
C LEU A 368 -26.95 10.90 -4.39
N LYS A 369 -27.37 11.67 -5.41
CA LYS A 369 -27.08 11.36 -6.80
C LYS A 369 -25.63 11.65 -7.12
N ILE A 370 -25.00 10.78 -7.91
CA ILE A 370 -23.63 10.96 -8.34
C ILE A 370 -23.65 11.48 -9.78
N ARG A 371 -23.14 12.69 -9.99
CA ARG A 371 -22.97 13.30 -11.31
C ARG A 371 -21.49 13.53 -11.56
N ALA A 372 -21.07 13.50 -12.82
CA ALA A 372 -19.69 13.71 -13.20
C ALA A 372 -19.41 15.15 -13.60
N ASN A 373 -18.15 15.56 -13.45
CA ASN A 373 -17.62 16.73 -14.10
C ASN A 373 -16.98 16.26 -15.40
N ALA A 374 -17.60 16.56 -16.54
CA ALA A 374 -17.16 16.07 -17.84
C ALA A 374 -17.45 17.11 -18.91
N GLU A 375 -16.52 17.25 -19.84
CA GLU A 375 -16.52 18.31 -20.85
C GLU A 375 -16.53 17.75 -22.26
N THR A 376 -15.92 16.58 -22.49
CA THR A 376 -15.92 15.93 -23.81
C THR A 376 -16.91 14.76 -23.87
N SER A 377 -17.38 14.43 -25.07
CA SER A 377 -18.24 13.26 -25.31
C SER A 377 -17.62 11.95 -24.79
N ARG A 378 -16.29 11.84 -24.81
CA ARG A 378 -15.54 10.68 -24.30
C ARG A 378 -15.60 10.61 -22.77
N ASP A 379 -15.41 11.74 -22.10
CA ASP A 379 -15.47 11.81 -20.63
C ASP A 379 -16.88 11.53 -20.13
N VAL A 380 -17.90 12.06 -20.82
CA VAL A 380 -19.30 11.78 -20.53
C VAL A 380 -19.58 10.28 -20.66
N LYS A 381 -19.15 9.64 -21.75
CA LYS A 381 -19.33 8.20 -21.93
C LYS A 381 -18.66 7.41 -20.81
N THR A 382 -17.41 7.74 -20.48
CA THR A 382 -16.65 7.08 -19.42
C THR A 382 -17.36 7.22 -18.07
N ALA A 383 -17.82 8.42 -17.73
CA ALA A 383 -18.57 8.68 -16.52
C ALA A 383 -19.87 7.85 -16.43
N LEU A 384 -20.62 7.75 -17.54
CA LEU A 384 -21.83 6.93 -17.62
C LEU A 384 -21.52 5.44 -17.46
N ASP A 385 -20.44 4.94 -18.06
CA ASP A 385 -19.99 3.55 -17.93
C ASP A 385 -19.63 3.20 -16.47
N PHE A 386 -19.19 4.19 -15.68
CA PHE A 386 -18.96 4.09 -14.23
C PHE A 386 -20.19 4.38 -13.35
N GLY A 387 -21.37 4.59 -13.93
CA GLY A 387 -22.63 4.76 -13.20
C GLY A 387 -23.00 6.20 -12.83
N ALA A 388 -22.36 7.21 -13.42
CA ALA A 388 -22.79 8.60 -13.23
C ALA A 388 -24.22 8.81 -13.75
N GLU A 389 -25.04 9.56 -13.01
CA GLU A 389 -26.44 9.85 -13.34
C GLU A 389 -26.63 11.16 -14.12
N GLY A 390 -25.55 11.70 -14.68
CA GLY A 390 -25.54 12.93 -15.48
C GLY A 390 -24.31 13.78 -15.22
N ILE A 391 -24.27 14.95 -15.86
CA ILE A 391 -23.12 15.88 -15.78
C ILE A 391 -23.46 17.04 -14.86
N GLY A 392 -22.76 17.15 -13.72
CA GLY A 392 -22.98 18.19 -12.72
C GLY A 392 -22.26 19.50 -13.04
N LEU A 393 -21.15 19.42 -13.77
CA LEU A 393 -20.35 20.55 -14.20
C LEU A 393 -19.73 20.24 -15.57
N CYS A 394 -19.94 21.14 -16.52
CA CYS A 394 -19.24 21.17 -17.79
C CYS A 394 -18.57 22.54 -17.88
N ARG A 395 -17.23 22.57 -17.83
CA ARG A 395 -16.47 23.82 -17.88
C ARG A 395 -16.27 24.23 -19.33
N THR A 396 -16.93 25.31 -19.73
CA THR A 396 -16.86 25.80 -21.10
C THR A 396 -15.51 26.44 -21.42
N GLU A 397 -14.77 26.91 -20.41
CA GLU A 397 -13.45 27.54 -20.54
C GLU A 397 -12.47 26.64 -21.29
N HIS A 398 -12.47 25.34 -21.01
CA HIS A 398 -11.60 24.37 -21.69
C HIS A 398 -11.96 24.17 -23.18
N MET A 399 -13.20 24.47 -23.58
CA MET A 399 -13.63 24.43 -24.97
C MET A 399 -13.17 25.65 -25.79
N PHE A 400 -12.60 26.67 -25.14
CA PHE A 400 -12.01 27.85 -25.78
C PHE A 400 -10.48 27.78 -25.86
N PHE A 401 -9.84 26.89 -25.09
CA PHE A 401 -8.38 26.75 -25.12
C PHE A 401 -7.86 25.94 -26.32
N ASP A 402 -8.71 25.16 -27.00
CA ASP A 402 -8.31 24.40 -28.19
C ASP A 402 -7.65 25.33 -29.23
N ALA A 403 -6.47 24.95 -29.72
CA ALA A 403 -5.66 25.74 -30.65
C ALA A 403 -6.40 26.14 -31.93
N ASN A 404 -7.46 25.41 -32.32
CA ASN A 404 -8.29 25.75 -33.48
C ASN A 404 -9.32 26.86 -33.21
N ARG A 405 -9.51 27.28 -31.96
CA ARG A 405 -10.52 28.27 -31.53
C ARG A 405 -9.91 29.56 -30.98
N ILE A 406 -8.63 29.55 -30.65
CA ILE A 406 -7.84 30.76 -30.40
C ILE A 406 -7.56 31.40 -31.77
N LEU A 407 -8.44 32.30 -32.21
CA LEU A 407 -8.18 33.16 -33.37
C LEU A 407 -7.07 34.14 -33.00
N ALA A 408 -5.98 34.11 -33.77
CA ALA A 408 -4.85 35.04 -33.67
C ALA A 408 -5.25 36.49 -33.95
#